data_AF-A0A7Z9XZP7-F1
#
_entry.id   AF-A0A7Z9XZP7-F1
#
_cell.length_a   1.000
_cell.length_b   1.000
_cell.length_c   1.000
_cell.angle_alpha   90.00
_cell.angle_beta   90.00
_cell.angle_gamma   90.00
#
_symmetry.space_group_name_H-M   'P 1'
#
loop_
_entity.id
_entity.type
_entity.pdbx_description
1 polymer ?
#
loop_
_entity_poly.entity_id
_entity_poly.type
_entity_poly.pdbx_seq_one_letter_code
_entity_poly.pdbx_strand_id
1 'polypeptide(L)'
;MNSASTSSEPADRENGRISSENADHLPARPSSLPASAILHGDPLPPGQVIVLNNQTSLEQIRAHSVSNLQSELGGVLLGRAYRQDEGLIVEVQAALPAVTADSGPVHFTFTADAWSQIHKDKEAQYPDLDIVGWFHTHPGLQVFYSSDDVVVHTAAFRMPWHVGLVVDPLNSEACYFGWVDGELAPLAGFYELTDQQAQSVIPWRVVRTEV
;
A
#
# COMPACT_ATOMS: atom_id res chain seq x y z
N MET A 1 -59.38 14.16 13.15
CA MET A 1 -58.15 13.59 13.74
C MET A 1 -57.53 12.73 12.66
N ASN A 2 -56.53 13.28 11.96
CA ASN A 2 -55.79 12.57 10.92
C ASN A 2 -54.65 11.80 11.57
N SER A 3 -54.57 10.49 11.34
CA SER A 3 -53.39 9.69 11.64
C SER A 3 -52.86 9.17 10.31
N ALA A 4 -51.77 9.80 9.85
CA ALA A 4 -50.95 9.28 8.77
C ALA A 4 -50.00 8.23 9.35
N SER A 5 -50.08 7.01 8.85
CA SER A 5 -49.08 5.96 9.09
C SER A 5 -47.96 6.16 8.08
N THR A 6 -46.82 6.69 8.54
CA THR A 6 -45.59 6.77 7.76
C THR A 6 -44.85 5.44 7.84
N SER A 7 -44.68 4.81 6.69
CA SER A 7 -43.74 3.74 6.41
C SER A 7 -42.30 4.16 6.76
N SER A 8 -41.52 3.27 7.35
CA SER A 8 -40.06 3.40 7.44
C SER A 8 -39.45 2.16 6.79
N GLU A 9 -39.03 2.31 5.53
CA GLU A 9 -38.11 1.39 4.86
C GLU A 9 -36.74 1.44 5.54
N PRO A 10 -35.99 0.33 5.62
CA PRO A 10 -34.65 0.33 6.19
C PRO A 10 -33.68 0.98 5.20
N ALA A 11 -32.79 1.81 5.73
CA ALA A 11 -31.73 2.47 4.98
C ALA A 11 -30.85 1.45 4.23
N ASP A 12 -30.72 1.65 2.92
CA ASP A 12 -29.74 0.97 2.07
C ASP A 12 -28.34 1.14 2.67
N ARG A 13 -27.68 0.01 2.93
CA ARG A 13 -26.25 -0.04 3.23
C ARG A 13 -25.51 0.23 1.94
N GLU A 14 -25.04 1.46 1.78
CA GLU A 14 -24.09 1.87 0.76
C GLU A 14 -22.74 1.19 1.04
N ASN A 15 -22.63 -0.09 0.66
CA ASN A 15 -21.36 -0.81 0.66
C ASN A 15 -20.51 -0.18 -0.45
N GLY A 16 -19.49 0.57 -0.04
CA GLY A 16 -18.70 1.44 -0.89
C GLY A 16 -18.20 0.75 -2.16
N ARG A 17 -18.80 1.11 -3.30
CA ARG A 17 -18.05 1.15 -4.56
C ARG A 17 -16.91 2.14 -4.32
N ILE A 18 -15.69 1.62 -4.21
CA ILE A 18 -14.48 2.43 -4.31
C ILE A 18 -14.59 3.15 -5.65
N SER A 19 -14.92 4.44 -5.62
CA SER A 19 -15.45 5.12 -6.78
C SER A 19 -14.33 5.34 -7.81
N SER A 20 -14.51 4.72 -8.98
CA SER A 20 -13.73 4.97 -10.19
C SER A 20 -13.61 6.48 -10.50
N GLU A 21 -14.57 7.28 -10.05
CA GLU A 21 -14.60 8.75 -10.19
C GLU A 21 -13.34 9.44 -9.67
N ASN A 22 -12.71 8.92 -8.61
CA ASN A 22 -11.47 9.52 -8.11
C ASN A 22 -10.25 9.20 -8.99
N ALA A 23 -10.26 8.05 -9.68
CA ALA A 23 -9.20 7.67 -10.61
C ALA A 23 -9.23 8.50 -11.91
N ASP A 24 -10.38 9.07 -12.26
CA ASP A 24 -10.52 9.95 -13.43
C ASP A 24 -9.70 11.24 -13.28
N HIS A 25 -9.46 11.68 -12.04
CA HIS A 25 -8.66 12.86 -11.73
C HIS A 25 -7.15 12.61 -11.76
N LEU A 26 -6.69 11.37 -11.84
CA LEU A 26 -5.26 11.08 -11.90
C LEU A 26 -4.64 11.57 -13.21
N PRO A 27 -3.38 12.08 -13.16
CA PRO A 27 -2.65 12.41 -14.36
C PRO A 27 -2.45 11.16 -15.23
N ALA A 28 -2.60 11.33 -16.54
CA ALA A 28 -2.29 10.29 -17.50
C ALA A 28 -0.77 10.11 -17.63
N ARG A 29 -0.32 8.87 -17.73
CA ARG A 29 1.10 8.52 -17.97
C ARG A 29 1.22 7.63 -19.23
N PRO A 30 2.29 7.76 -20.02
CA PRO A 30 2.56 6.85 -21.13
C PRO A 30 2.58 5.36 -20.71
N SER A 31 2.19 4.48 -21.63
CA SER A 31 2.05 3.03 -21.40
C SER A 31 3.38 2.28 -21.19
N SER A 32 4.52 2.89 -21.50
CA SER A 32 5.82 2.24 -21.37
C SER A 32 6.33 2.27 -19.92
N LEU A 33 6.50 1.09 -19.32
CA LEU A 33 7.41 0.93 -18.19
C LEU A 33 8.80 1.45 -18.59
N PRO A 34 9.54 2.12 -17.71
CA PRO A 34 10.90 2.56 -18.00
C PRO A 34 11.76 1.35 -18.40
N ALA A 35 12.69 1.56 -19.34
CA ALA A 35 13.50 0.49 -19.93
C ALA A 35 14.39 -0.27 -18.93
N SER A 36 14.52 0.25 -17.71
CA SER A 36 15.37 -0.27 -16.65
C SER A 36 14.55 -0.51 -15.38
N ALA A 37 13.77 -1.59 -15.39
CA ALA A 37 12.99 -2.06 -14.26
C ALA A 37 13.17 -3.57 -14.07
N ILE A 38 13.29 -4.00 -12.81
CA ILE A 38 13.32 -5.40 -12.39
C ILE A 38 11.91 -5.76 -11.93
N LEU A 39 11.35 -6.83 -12.46
CA LEU A 39 10.10 -7.42 -11.96
C LEU A 39 10.41 -8.36 -10.80
N HIS A 40 9.75 -8.13 -9.67
CA HIS A 40 9.71 -9.04 -8.52
C HIS A 40 8.37 -9.75 -8.48
N GLY A 41 8.38 -11.09 -8.50
CA GLY A 41 7.16 -11.91 -8.61
C GLY A 41 6.77 -12.19 -10.06
N ASP A 42 5.46 -12.26 -10.30
CA ASP A 42 4.87 -12.51 -11.62
C ASP A 42 4.34 -11.20 -12.25
N PRO A 43 4.23 -11.12 -13.59
CA PRO A 43 3.61 -9.96 -14.23
C PRO A 43 2.18 -9.75 -13.74
N LEU A 44 1.82 -8.50 -13.44
CA LEU A 44 0.49 -8.18 -12.92
C LEU A 44 -0.60 -8.47 -13.98
N PRO A 45 -1.65 -9.23 -13.63
CA PRO A 45 -2.82 -9.41 -14.48
C PRO A 45 -3.57 -8.10 -14.74
N PRO A 46 -4.39 -8.02 -15.81
CA PRO A 46 -5.31 -6.90 -16.01
C PRO A 46 -6.19 -6.66 -14.77
N GLY A 47 -6.42 -5.39 -14.44
CA GLY A 47 -7.22 -4.98 -13.29
C GLY A 47 -6.43 -4.79 -11.98
N GLN A 48 -5.21 -5.31 -11.87
CA GLN A 48 -4.34 -5.01 -10.73
C GLN A 48 -3.60 -3.68 -10.92
N VAL A 49 -3.44 -2.92 -9.83
CA VAL A 49 -2.61 -1.72 -9.82
C VAL A 49 -1.14 -2.08 -9.97
N ILE A 50 -0.46 -1.47 -10.95
CA ILE A 50 0.98 -1.65 -11.14
C ILE A 50 1.72 -0.81 -10.11
N VAL A 51 2.56 -1.45 -9.29
CA VAL A 51 3.41 -0.76 -8.32
C VAL A 51 4.84 -0.67 -8.85
N LEU A 52 5.37 0.54 -8.98
CA LEU A 52 6.79 0.79 -9.26
C LEU A 52 7.45 1.44 -8.05
N ASN A 53 8.53 0.87 -7.57
CA ASN A 53 9.33 1.41 -6.48
C ASN A 53 10.65 1.91 -7.05
N ASN A 54 11.10 3.10 -6.67
CA ASN A 54 12.52 3.45 -6.84
C ASN A 54 13.38 2.73 -5.79
N GLN A 55 14.70 2.68 -6.01
CA GLN A 55 15.59 1.98 -5.07
C GLN A 55 15.64 2.65 -3.71
N THR A 56 15.54 3.98 -3.66
CA THR A 56 15.52 4.72 -2.39
C THR A 56 14.37 4.27 -1.48
N SER A 57 13.15 4.16 -1.98
CA SER A 57 12.00 3.72 -1.18
C SER A 57 12.18 2.29 -0.66
N LEU A 58 12.65 1.37 -1.51
CA LEU A 58 12.92 -0.01 -1.12
C LEU A 58 14.02 -0.11 -0.05
N GLU A 59 15.08 0.68 -0.16
CA GLU A 59 16.14 0.73 0.85
C GLU A 59 15.64 1.28 2.19
N GLN A 60 14.79 2.30 2.17
CA GLN A 60 14.16 2.86 3.38
C GLN A 60 13.27 1.81 4.07
N ILE A 61 12.43 1.12 3.31
CA ILE A 61 11.56 0.04 3.81
C ILE A 61 12.44 -1.08 4.38
N ARG A 62 13.46 -1.53 3.65
CA ARG A 62 14.38 -2.59 4.09
C ARG A 62 15.10 -2.23 5.37
N ALA A 63 15.69 -1.03 5.43
CA ALA A 63 16.41 -0.54 6.61
C ALA A 63 15.50 -0.48 7.84
N HIS A 64 14.26 -0.02 7.66
CA HIS A 64 13.29 -0.02 8.76
C HIS A 64 12.90 -1.44 9.16
N SER A 65 12.61 -2.30 8.19
CA SER A 65 12.11 -3.67 8.43
C SER A 65 13.06 -4.52 9.27
N VAL A 66 14.37 -4.30 9.15
CA VAL A 66 15.39 -5.04 9.93
C VAL A 66 15.82 -4.32 11.22
N SER A 67 15.31 -3.11 11.48
CA SER A 67 15.71 -2.29 12.63
C SER A 67 15.16 -2.81 13.97
N ASN A 68 14.04 -3.53 13.94
CA ASN A 68 13.49 -4.26 15.08
C ASN A 68 12.81 -5.54 14.58
N LEU A 69 13.30 -6.70 15.02
CA LEU A 69 12.78 -8.02 14.65
C LEU A 69 11.91 -8.64 15.75
N GLN A 70 11.65 -7.91 16.83
CA GLN A 70 10.84 -8.37 17.99
C GLN A 70 9.40 -7.85 17.95
N SER A 71 9.10 -6.91 17.04
CA SER A 71 7.79 -6.28 16.90
C SER A 71 7.53 -5.96 15.45
N GLU A 72 6.26 -5.91 15.08
CA GLU A 72 5.86 -5.36 13.80
C GLU A 72 6.17 -3.87 13.76
N LEU A 73 6.76 -3.46 12.65
CA LEU A 73 7.07 -2.09 12.31
C LEU A 73 6.20 -1.69 11.13
N GLY A 74 6.04 -0.40 10.89
CA GLY A 74 5.27 0.06 9.75
C GLY A 74 5.49 1.52 9.44
N GLY A 75 4.87 1.95 8.35
CA GLY A 75 5.03 3.30 7.84
C GLY A 75 4.18 3.54 6.61
N VAL A 76 4.27 4.76 6.08
CA VAL A 76 3.56 5.14 4.86
C VAL A 76 4.47 5.09 3.65
N LEU A 77 3.87 4.76 2.50
CA LEU A 77 4.49 4.83 1.19
C LEU A 77 4.15 6.18 0.58
N LEU A 78 5.16 6.91 0.12
CA LEU A 78 5.03 8.22 -0.48
C LEU A 78 5.34 8.17 -1.96
N GLY A 79 4.52 8.83 -2.77
CA GLY A 79 4.57 8.63 -4.20
C GLY A 79 3.56 9.43 -4.98
N ARG A 80 3.26 8.93 -6.18
CA ARG A 80 2.23 9.47 -7.07
C ARG A 80 1.47 8.34 -7.74
N ALA A 81 0.18 8.56 -7.94
CA ALA A 81 -0.66 7.67 -8.71
C ALA A 81 -0.94 8.25 -10.10
N TYR A 82 -1.07 7.38 -11.08
CA TYR A 82 -1.29 7.72 -12.48
C TYR A 82 -2.33 6.78 -13.09
N ARG A 83 -3.03 7.28 -14.11
CA ARG A 83 -3.81 6.45 -15.02
C ARG A 83 -2.96 6.06 -16.23
N GLN A 84 -3.04 4.79 -16.62
CA GLN A 84 -2.38 4.26 -17.81
C GLN A 84 -3.36 3.38 -18.58
N ASP A 85 -3.80 3.86 -19.75
CA ASP A 85 -4.89 3.24 -20.51
C ASP A 85 -6.13 2.98 -19.60
N GLU A 86 -6.52 1.71 -19.40
CA GLU A 86 -7.60 1.31 -18.48
C GLU A 86 -7.10 0.91 -17.07
N GLY A 87 -5.80 0.99 -16.82
CA GLY A 87 -5.16 0.57 -15.57
C GLY A 87 -4.67 1.73 -14.69
N LEU A 88 -4.23 1.35 -13.49
CA LEU A 88 -3.64 2.25 -12.50
C LEU A 88 -2.17 1.93 -12.30
N ILE A 89 -1.36 2.98 -12.16
CA ILE A 89 0.03 2.88 -11.73
C ILE A 89 0.23 3.68 -10.45
N VAL A 90 0.97 3.11 -9.51
CA VAL A 90 1.54 3.80 -8.35
C VAL A 90 3.04 3.81 -8.45
N GLU A 91 3.64 4.99 -8.37
CA GLU A 91 5.07 5.16 -8.18
C GLU A 91 5.37 5.46 -6.72
N VAL A 92 6.01 4.53 -6.03
CA VAL A 92 6.55 4.72 -4.68
C VAL A 92 7.96 5.30 -4.81
N GLN A 93 8.14 6.50 -4.25
CA GLN A 93 9.37 7.29 -4.37
C GLN A 93 10.10 7.46 -3.03
N ALA A 94 9.39 7.32 -1.92
CA ALA A 94 9.96 7.30 -0.57
C ALA A 94 9.08 6.48 0.38
N ALA A 95 9.62 6.11 1.53
CA ALA A 95 8.89 5.52 2.64
C ALA A 95 9.22 6.25 3.94
N LEU A 96 8.19 6.54 4.73
CA LEU A 96 8.32 7.17 6.04
C LEU A 96 7.90 6.17 7.13
N PRO A 97 8.84 5.76 8.02
CA PRO A 97 8.50 5.01 9.22
C PRO A 97 7.48 5.74 10.08
N ALA A 98 6.53 4.99 10.64
CA ALA A 98 5.62 5.48 11.63
C ALA A 98 6.15 5.15 13.03
N VAL A 99 6.14 6.14 13.91
CA VAL A 99 6.40 5.91 15.34
C VAL A 99 5.05 5.79 16.03
N THR A 100 4.69 4.56 16.42
CA THR A 100 3.43 4.28 17.12
C THR A 100 3.72 3.56 18.43
N ALA A 101 3.01 3.95 19.49
CA ALA A 101 3.04 3.24 20.76
C ALA A 101 2.12 2.01 20.76
N ASP A 102 1.25 1.88 19.75
CA ASP A 102 0.33 0.76 19.58
C ASP A 102 0.84 -0.17 18.46
N SER A 103 1.88 -0.92 18.80
CA SER A 103 2.45 -1.98 17.99
C SER A 103 2.89 -3.13 18.90
N GLY A 104 2.84 -4.35 18.38
CA GLY A 104 3.20 -5.56 19.10
C GLY A 104 3.89 -6.58 18.20
N PRO A 105 4.14 -7.79 18.69
CA PRO A 105 4.76 -8.86 17.89
C PRO A 105 3.90 -9.36 16.73
N VAL A 106 2.59 -9.07 16.72
CA VAL A 106 1.60 -9.60 15.78
C VAL A 106 0.54 -8.56 15.38
N HIS A 107 0.80 -7.27 15.64
CA HIS A 107 -0.11 -6.20 15.25
C HIS A 107 0.62 -4.86 15.08
N PHE A 108 0.14 -4.07 14.12
CA PHE A 108 0.57 -2.70 13.91
C PHE A 108 -0.62 -1.82 13.54
N THR A 109 -0.75 -0.65 14.16
CA THR A 109 -1.79 0.33 13.80
C THR A 109 -1.30 1.78 13.87
N PHE A 110 -1.93 2.64 13.07
CA PHE A 110 -1.66 4.07 13.08
C PHE A 110 -2.53 4.79 14.12
N THR A 111 -1.89 5.27 15.18
CA THR A 111 -2.53 6.17 16.15
C THR A 111 -2.68 7.59 15.60
N ALA A 112 -3.53 8.41 16.22
CA ALA A 112 -3.69 9.82 15.84
C ALA A 112 -2.37 10.62 15.94
N ASP A 113 -1.53 10.30 16.93
CA ASP A 113 -0.21 10.90 17.09
C ASP A 113 0.74 10.46 15.97
N ALA A 114 0.72 9.17 15.60
CA ALA A 114 1.48 8.65 14.48
C ALA A 114 1.11 9.37 13.17
N TRP A 115 -0.19 9.51 12.87
CA TRP A 115 -0.66 10.28 11.71
C TRP A 115 -0.20 11.74 11.75
N SER A 116 -0.34 12.40 12.90
CA SER A 116 0.10 13.79 13.06
C SER A 116 1.58 13.96 12.79
N GLN A 117 2.40 13.01 13.21
CA GLN A 117 3.85 13.02 12.99
C GLN A 117 4.18 12.73 11.52
N ILE A 118 3.56 11.71 10.93
CA ILE A 118 3.71 11.37 9.50
C ILE A 118 3.42 12.57 8.62
N HIS A 119 2.32 13.30 8.87
CA HIS A 119 1.99 14.49 8.07
C HIS A 119 3.03 15.61 8.21
N LYS A 120 3.56 15.83 9.42
CA LYS A 120 4.64 16.81 9.63
C LYS A 120 5.93 16.42 8.91
N ASP A 121 6.32 15.15 9.00
CA ASP A 121 7.55 14.66 8.40
C ASP A 121 7.45 14.64 6.87
N LYS A 122 6.30 14.23 6.34
CA LYS A 122 5.98 14.33 4.91
C LYS A 122 6.04 15.77 4.44
N GLU A 123 5.41 16.72 5.13
CA GLU A 123 5.46 18.15 4.75
C GLU A 123 6.89 18.70 4.76
N ALA A 124 7.70 18.30 5.74
CA ALA A 124 9.07 18.78 5.88
C ALA A 124 10.04 18.18 4.85
N GLN A 125 9.87 16.90 4.50
CA GLN A 125 10.87 16.14 3.71
C GLN A 125 10.39 15.83 2.28
N TYR A 126 9.08 15.68 2.09
CA TYR A 126 8.45 15.23 0.85
C TYR A 126 7.16 16.02 0.55
N PRO A 127 7.22 17.38 0.48
CA PRO A 127 6.03 18.21 0.31
C PRO A 127 5.25 17.87 -0.96
N ASP A 128 5.95 17.48 -2.03
CA ASP A 128 5.37 17.24 -3.37
C ASP A 128 4.90 15.79 -3.62
N LEU A 129 5.00 14.90 -2.62
CA LEU A 129 4.55 13.51 -2.72
C LEU A 129 3.26 13.29 -1.95
N ASP A 130 2.42 12.39 -2.43
CA ASP A 130 1.20 11.95 -1.74
C ASP A 130 1.45 10.68 -0.95
N ILE A 131 0.61 10.42 0.05
CA ILE A 131 0.55 9.09 0.68
C ILE A 131 -0.21 8.18 -0.30
N VAL A 132 0.48 7.18 -0.84
CA VAL A 132 -0.09 6.24 -1.83
C VAL A 132 -0.31 4.85 -1.28
N GLY A 133 0.01 4.62 -0.01
CA GLY A 133 -0.10 3.32 0.62
C GLY A 133 0.65 3.25 1.93
N TRP A 134 0.88 2.03 2.38
CA TRP A 134 1.60 1.75 3.61
C TRP A 134 2.40 0.46 3.51
N PHE A 135 3.25 0.24 4.49
CA PHE A 135 3.95 -1.02 4.67
C PHE A 135 3.99 -1.39 6.15
N HIS A 136 4.11 -2.68 6.42
CA HIS A 136 4.43 -3.18 7.74
C HIS A 136 5.25 -4.49 7.66
N THR A 137 5.78 -4.92 8.81
CA THR A 137 6.58 -6.14 8.90
C THR A 137 5.87 -7.26 9.63
N HIS A 138 6.16 -8.49 9.21
CA HIS A 138 5.79 -9.74 9.86
C HIS A 138 7.06 -10.55 10.19
N PRO A 139 7.84 -10.23 11.23
CA PRO A 139 9.11 -10.91 11.49
C PRO A 139 8.91 -12.42 11.81
N GLY A 140 9.12 -13.29 10.82
CA GLY A 140 8.98 -14.74 10.97
C GLY A 140 7.55 -15.26 10.99
N LEU A 141 6.55 -14.42 10.69
CA LEU A 141 5.13 -14.80 10.66
C LEU A 141 4.66 -15.21 9.25
N GLN A 142 5.55 -15.18 8.25
CA GLN A 142 5.22 -15.25 6.83
C GLN A 142 4.44 -14.01 6.36
N VAL A 143 4.36 -13.87 5.05
CA VAL A 143 3.67 -12.76 4.41
C VAL A 143 2.23 -13.16 4.13
N PHE A 144 1.28 -12.49 4.77
CA PHE A 144 -0.17 -12.57 4.52
C PHE A 144 -0.81 -11.24 4.97
N TYR A 145 -2.04 -10.97 4.56
CA TYR A 145 -2.81 -9.85 5.10
C TYR A 145 -3.73 -10.37 6.20
N SER A 146 -3.60 -9.86 7.41
CA SER A 146 -4.47 -10.23 8.53
C SER A 146 -5.80 -9.49 8.50
N SER A 147 -6.75 -9.90 9.34
CA SER A 147 -7.98 -9.14 9.55
C SER A 147 -7.74 -7.72 10.05
N ASP A 148 -6.68 -7.52 10.84
CA ASP A 148 -6.31 -6.20 11.35
C ASP A 148 -5.75 -5.32 10.22
N ASP A 149 -4.99 -5.92 9.29
CA ASP A 149 -4.49 -5.22 8.10
C ASP A 149 -5.63 -4.78 7.19
N VAL A 150 -6.65 -5.64 7.00
CA VAL A 150 -7.86 -5.28 6.27
C VAL A 150 -8.56 -4.08 6.92
N VAL A 151 -8.65 -4.05 8.25
CA VAL A 151 -9.24 -2.93 8.99
C VAL A 151 -8.43 -1.64 8.78
N VAL A 152 -7.10 -1.70 8.91
CA VAL A 152 -6.22 -0.53 8.68
C VAL A 152 -6.35 -0.04 7.25
N HIS A 153 -6.28 -0.94 6.27
CA HIS A 153 -6.34 -0.60 4.85
C HIS A 153 -7.70 0.01 4.46
N THR A 154 -8.80 -0.62 4.85
CA THR A 154 -10.15 -0.14 4.51
C THR A 154 -10.52 1.16 5.25
N ALA A 155 -9.90 1.44 6.39
CA ALA A 155 -10.09 2.69 7.13
C ALA A 155 -9.29 3.85 6.54
N ALA A 156 -7.99 3.66 6.28
CA ALA A 156 -7.08 4.76 5.92
C ALA A 156 -6.69 4.80 4.43
N PHE A 157 -6.73 3.67 3.74
CA PHE A 157 -6.16 3.48 2.41
C PHE A 157 -7.23 3.10 1.37
N ARG A 158 -8.20 4.00 1.19
CA ARG A 158 -9.47 3.73 0.49
C ARG A 158 -9.47 3.92 -1.03
N MET A 159 -8.42 4.52 -1.58
CA MET A 159 -8.38 4.84 -3.01
C MET A 159 -8.01 3.58 -3.80
N PRO A 160 -8.49 3.42 -5.05
CA PRO A 160 -8.25 2.20 -5.81
C PRO A 160 -6.77 1.98 -6.15
N TRP A 161 -5.95 3.03 -6.10
CA TRP A 161 -4.49 2.94 -6.24
C TRP A 161 -3.77 2.78 -4.90
N HIS A 162 -4.45 2.79 -3.75
CA HIS A 162 -3.75 2.57 -2.50
C HIS A 162 -3.33 1.11 -2.35
N VAL A 163 -2.12 0.92 -1.84
CA VAL A 163 -1.48 -0.39 -1.69
C VAL A 163 -0.91 -0.59 -0.29
N GLY A 164 -0.85 -1.84 0.16
CA GLY A 164 -0.19 -2.26 1.39
C GLY A 164 0.95 -3.22 1.09
N LEU A 165 2.13 -3.00 1.65
CA LEU A 165 3.26 -3.93 1.54
C LEU A 165 3.48 -4.67 2.86
N VAL A 166 3.52 -5.99 2.81
CA VAL A 166 3.95 -6.80 3.96
C VAL A 166 5.33 -7.35 3.68
N VAL A 167 6.26 -7.19 4.63
CA VAL A 167 7.63 -7.69 4.55
C VAL A 167 7.90 -8.64 5.71
N ASP A 168 8.31 -9.88 5.42
CA ASP A 168 8.93 -10.75 6.41
C ASP A 168 10.47 -10.63 6.30
N PRO A 169 11.12 -9.81 7.15
CA PRO A 169 12.56 -9.60 7.08
C PRO A 169 13.38 -10.84 7.45
N LEU A 170 12.82 -11.80 8.20
CA LEU A 170 13.52 -13.02 8.60
C LEU A 170 13.56 -14.04 7.47
N ASN A 171 12.47 -14.16 6.72
CA ASN A 171 12.37 -15.07 5.58
C ASN A 171 12.79 -14.44 4.25
N SER A 172 13.04 -13.12 4.22
CA SER A 172 13.27 -12.34 3.00
C SER A 172 12.14 -12.51 2.00
N GLU A 173 10.92 -12.35 2.48
CA GLU A 173 9.69 -12.47 1.69
C GLU A 173 8.92 -11.15 1.74
N ALA A 174 8.21 -10.83 0.67
CA ALA A 174 7.33 -9.66 0.63
C ALA A 174 6.14 -9.89 -0.30
N CYS A 175 5.04 -9.16 -0.09
CA CYS A 175 3.94 -9.10 -1.05
C CYS A 175 3.22 -7.76 -0.92
N TYR A 176 2.87 -7.19 -2.06
CA TYR A 176 1.95 -6.05 -2.09
C TYR A 176 0.51 -6.57 -2.11
N PHE A 177 -0.38 -5.83 -1.49
CA PHE A 177 -1.82 -6.04 -1.47
C PHE A 177 -2.49 -4.76 -1.98
N GLY A 178 -3.58 -4.93 -2.72
CA GLY A 178 -4.33 -3.81 -3.27
C GLY A 178 -5.74 -4.21 -3.66
N TRP A 179 -6.48 -3.26 -4.18
CA TRP A 179 -7.86 -3.45 -4.62
C TRP A 179 -7.92 -4.14 -5.97
N VAL A 180 -8.62 -5.28 -6.04
CA VAL A 180 -8.90 -6.04 -7.27
C VAL A 180 -10.39 -6.34 -7.29
N ASP A 181 -11.09 -5.83 -8.30
CA ASP A 181 -12.56 -5.95 -8.42
C ASP A 181 -13.35 -5.51 -7.17
N GLY A 182 -12.78 -4.57 -6.40
CA GLY A 182 -13.39 -4.02 -5.17
C GLY A 182 -13.08 -4.79 -3.88
N GLU A 183 -12.31 -5.88 -3.96
CA GLU A 183 -11.85 -6.65 -2.81
C GLU A 183 -10.33 -6.50 -2.62
N LEU A 184 -9.85 -6.63 -1.39
CA LEU A 184 -8.41 -6.67 -1.15
C LEU A 184 -7.86 -8.03 -1.56
N ALA A 185 -6.77 -8.02 -2.33
CA ALA A 185 -6.11 -9.22 -2.80
C ALA A 185 -4.59 -9.02 -2.87
N PRO A 186 -3.80 -10.10 -2.77
CA PRO A 186 -2.38 -10.04 -3.07
C PRO A 186 -2.14 -9.69 -4.54
N LEU A 187 -1.18 -8.81 -4.77
CA LEU A 187 -0.71 -8.47 -6.11
C LEU A 187 0.31 -9.51 -6.57
N ALA A 188 0.29 -9.84 -7.86
CA ALA A 188 1.15 -10.88 -8.42
C ALA A 188 2.65 -10.54 -8.36
N GLY A 189 2.97 -9.25 -8.33
CA GLY A 189 4.33 -8.74 -8.30
C GLY A 189 4.39 -7.23 -8.21
N PHE A 190 5.60 -6.69 -8.26
CA PHE A 190 5.87 -5.26 -8.36
C PHE A 190 7.17 -5.01 -9.11
N TYR A 191 7.36 -3.77 -9.56
CA TYR A 191 8.56 -3.35 -10.26
C TYR A 191 9.49 -2.55 -9.35
N GLU A 192 10.78 -2.81 -9.48
CA GLU A 192 11.87 -1.98 -8.96
C GLU A 192 12.51 -1.24 -10.13
N LEU A 193 12.49 0.09 -10.08
CA LEU A 193 13.27 0.93 -11.00
C LEU A 193 14.74 0.82 -10.63
N THR A 194 15.62 0.60 -11.59
CA THR A 194 17.08 0.58 -11.34
C THR A 194 17.67 1.98 -11.51
N ASP A 195 17.21 2.93 -10.69
CA ASP A 195 17.54 4.36 -10.80
C ASP A 195 18.85 4.77 -10.10
N GLN A 196 19.38 3.94 -9.20
CA GLN A 196 20.68 4.16 -8.54
C GLN A 196 21.75 3.17 -9.03
N GLN A 197 21.38 1.90 -9.21
CA GLN A 197 22.26 0.80 -9.61
C GLN A 197 21.48 -0.26 -10.41
N ALA A 198 22.19 -0.97 -11.29
CA ALA A 198 21.58 -1.98 -12.18
C ALA A 198 21.07 -3.24 -11.46
N GLN A 199 21.55 -3.51 -10.23
CA GLN A 199 21.15 -4.67 -9.44
C GLN A 199 20.07 -4.29 -8.43
N SER A 200 19.22 -5.25 -8.08
CA SER A 200 18.20 -5.05 -7.05
C SER A 200 18.82 -4.64 -5.71
N VAL A 201 18.20 -3.71 -5.00
CA VAL A 201 18.57 -3.32 -3.63
C VAL A 201 17.88 -4.15 -2.55
N ILE A 202 16.97 -5.06 -2.91
CA ILE A 202 16.24 -5.89 -1.95
C ILE A 202 16.58 -7.37 -2.14
N PRO A 203 16.63 -8.15 -1.04
CA PRO A 203 16.80 -9.60 -1.10
C PRO A 203 15.45 -10.34 -1.20
N TRP A 204 14.33 -9.61 -1.28
CA TRP A 204 13.01 -10.18 -1.07
C TRP A 204 12.54 -11.02 -2.25
N ARG A 205 11.88 -12.13 -1.93
CA ARG A 205 11.11 -12.93 -2.88
C ARG A 205 9.63 -12.59 -2.71
N VAL A 206 8.93 -12.35 -3.81
CA VAL A 206 7.47 -12.27 -3.80
C VAL A 206 6.88 -13.67 -3.62
N VAL A 207 5.95 -13.81 -2.68
CA VAL A 207 5.31 -15.08 -2.33
C VAL A 207 3.82 -15.09 -2.64
N ARG A 208 3.29 -16.28 -2.91
CA ARG A 208 1.84 -16.50 -3.02
C ARG A 208 1.25 -16.54 -1.62
N THR A 209 0.18 -15.79 -1.41
CA THR A 209 -0.42 -15.60 -0.10
C THR A 209 -1.91 -15.26 -0.23
N GLU A 210 -2.54 -14.91 0.88
CA GLU A 210 -3.96 -14.61 1.04
C GLU A 210 -4.18 -13.37 1.92
N VAL A 211 -5.43 -12.90 1.89
CA VAL A 211 -6.01 -11.85 2.74
C VAL A 211 -6.97 -12.51 3.73
#